data_AF-A0A348ZEK1-F1
#
_entry.id   AF-A0A348ZEK1-F1
#
_cell.length_a   1.000
_cell.length_b   1.000
_cell.length_c   1.000
_cell.angle_alpha   90.00
_cell.angle_beta   90.00
_cell.angle_gamma   90.00
#
_symmetry.space_group_name_H-M   'P 1'
#
loop_
_entity.id
_entity.type
_entity.pdbx_description
1 polymer ?
#
loop_
_entity_poly.entity_id
_entity_poly.type
_entity_poly.pdbx_seq_one_letter_code
_entity_poly.pdbx_strand_id
1 'polypeptide(L)' 'TREQQEHALDILQFKLDVLWTMLDAMQLAYTYNEPPFHSCR' A
#
# COMPACT_ATOMS: atom_id res chain seq x y z
N THR A 1 6.48 22.49 17.37
CA THR A 1 7.31 23.22 16.37
C THR A 1 7.02 22.68 14.99
N ARG A 2 7.44 23.36 13.91
CA ARG A 2 7.20 22.93 12.52
C ARG A 2 7.72 21.50 12.24
N GLU A 3 8.90 21.17 12.75
CA GLU A 3 9.51 19.84 12.62
C GLU A 3 8.62 18.70 13.16
N GLN A 4 7.92 18.93 14.27
CA GLN A 4 7.00 17.94 14.83
C GLN A 4 5.77 17.73 13.95
N GLN A 5 5.33 18.77 13.24
CA GLN A 5 4.21 18.67 12.30
C GLN A 5 4.63 17.89 11.05
N GLU A 6 5.83 18.16 10.53
CA GLU A 6 6.40 17.42 9.40
C GLU A 6 6.57 15.92 9.74
N HIS A 7 7.09 15.60 10.93
CA HIS A 7 7.16 14.21 11.39
C HIS A 7 5.79 13.53 11.53
N ALA A 8 4.78 14.25 12.02
CA ALA A 8 3.42 13.72 12.12
C ALA A 8 2.80 13.46 10.75
N LEU A 9 3.07 14.31 9.76
CA LEU A 9 2.64 14.13 8.38
C LEU A 9 3.32 12.92 7.73
N ASP A 10 4.61 12.70 7.98
CA ASP A 10 5.32 11.52 7.47
C ASP A 10 4.72 10.22 8.02
N ILE A 11 4.38 10.17 9.31
CA ILE A 11 3.70 9.00 9.91
C ILE A 11 2.33 8.78 9.25
N LEU A 12 1.59 9.86 8.99
CA LEU A 12 0.29 9.76 8.34
C LEU A 12 0.43 9.23 6.91
N GLN A 13 1.39 9.73 6.15
CA GLN A 13 1.69 9.25 4.79
C GLN A 13 2.03 7.76 4.81
N PHE A 14 2.92 7.33 5.70
CA PHE A 14 3.27 5.91 5.86
C PHE A 14 2.04 5.03 6.10
N LYS A 15 1.09 5.47 6.94
CA LYS A 15 -0.15 4.70 7.19
C LYS A 15 -1.01 4.61 5.94
N LEU A 16 -1.11 5.68 5.16
CA LEU A 16 -1.85 5.68 3.91
C LEU A 16 -1.20 4.75 2.88
N ASP A 17 0.14 4.74 2.81
CA ASP A 17 0.88 3.86 1.90
C ASP A 17 0.66 2.38 2.25
N VAL A 18 0.62 2.02 3.53
CA VAL A 18 0.28 0.65 3.96
C VAL A 18 -1.14 0.27 3.54
N LEU A 19 -2.13 1.14 3.76
CA LEU A 19 -3.50 0.86 3.34
C LEU A 19 -3.63 0.74 1.82
N TRP A 20 -2.89 1.57 1.09
CA TRP A 20 -2.86 1.52 -0.37
C TRP A 20 -2.28 0.20 -0.88
N THR A 21 -1.14 -0.23 -0.34
CA THR A 21 -0.48 -1.48 -0.76
C THR A 21 -1.32 -2.73 -0.45
N MET A 22 -2.12 -2.72 0.63
CA MET A 22 -3.08 -3.79 0.90
C MET A 22 -4.17 -3.87 -0.19
N LEU A 23 -4.72 -2.72 -0.59
CA LEU A 23 -5.72 -2.65 -1.65
C LEU A 23 -5.14 -3.07 -3.01
N ASP A 24 -3.91 -2.64 -3.31
CA ASP A 24 -3.21 -2.97 -4.54
C ASP A 24 -3.00 -4.49 -4.69
N ALA A 25 -2.55 -5.15 -3.62
CA ALA A 25 -2.40 -6.61 -3.61
C ALA A 25 -3.72 -7.36 -3.82
N MET A 26 -4.81 -6.89 -3.20
CA MET A 26 -6.14 -7.46 -3.40
C MET A 26 -6.64 -7.23 -4.83
N GLN A 27 -6.37 -6.06 -5.41
CA GLN A 27 -6.80 -5.75 -6.77
C GLN A 27 -6.11 -6.65 -7.80
N LEU A 28 -4.79 -6.86 -7.67
CA LEU A 28 -4.04 -7.82 -8.49
C LEU A 28 -4.63 -9.23 -8.39
N ALA A 29 -4.81 -9.73 -7.16
CA ALA A 29 -5.26 -11.10 -6.95
C ALA A 29 -6.72 -11.34 -7.39
N TYR A 30 -7.64 -10.42 -7.10
CA TYR A 30 -9.09 -10.67 -7.20
C TYR A 30 -9.78 -9.93 -8.33
N THR A 31 -9.26 -8.79 -8.78
CA THR A 31 -9.84 -8.07 -9.92
C THR A 31 -9.15 -8.50 -11.21
N TYR A 32 -7.82 -8.52 -11.22
CA TYR A 32 -7.04 -8.87 -12.40
C TYR A 32 -6.80 -10.38 -12.54
N ASN A 33 -7.13 -11.18 -11.52
CA ASN A 33 -6.84 -12.62 -11.47
C ASN A 33 -5.35 -12.92 -11.70
N GLU A 34 -4.49 -12.04 -11.21
CA GLU A 34 -3.02 -12.17 -11.23
C GLU A 34 -2.50 -12.39 -9.81
N PRO A 35 -2.90 -13.48 -9.13
CA PRO A 35 -2.32 -13.80 -7.82
C PRO A 35 -0.84 -14.16 -7.97
N PRO A 36 -0.06 -14.16 -6.87
CA PRO A 36 1.34 -14.57 -6.92
C PRO A 36 1.53 -15.92 -7.64
N PHE A 37 2.55 -15.99 -8.50
CA PHE A 37 2.88 -17.17 -9.32
C PHE A 37 1.81 -17.58 -10.37
N HIS A 38 0.87 -16.70 -10.72
CA HIS A 38 -0.15 -16.98 -11.75
C HIS A 38 0.43 -17.39 -13.13
N SER A 39 1.67 -16.98 -13.43
CA SER A 39 2.36 -17.26 -14.70
C SER A 39 3.34 -18.45 -14.65
N CYS A 40 3.61 -19.03 -13.48
CA CYS A 40 4.58 -20.13 -13.32
C CYS A 40 4.00 -21.52 -13.63
N ARG A 41 3.03 -21.61 -14.54
CA ARG A 41 2.34 -22.85 -14.91
C ARG A 41 3.02 -23.56 -16.08
#